data_AF-A0A7R8X2Q7-F1
#
_entry.id   AF-A0A7R8X2Q7-F1
#
_cell.length_a   1.000
_cell.length_b   1.000
_cell.length_c   1.000
_cell.angle_alpha   90.00
_cell.angle_beta   90.00
_cell.angle_gamma   90.00
#
_symmetry.space_group_name_H-M   'P 1'
#
loop_
_entity.id
_entity.type
_entity.pdbx_description
1 polymer ?
#
loop_
_entity_poly.entity_id
_entity_poly.type
_entity_poly.pdbx_seq_one_letter_code
_entity_poly.pdbx_strand_id
1 'polypeptide(L)'
;MDSIAPHLSKHDVRFVAIGLEDLGSAEFHKGNFFSGELYIDPTKKTFSDLQFKDVGLIQMLPSLFDKKARDAINKSREQKIGGDMKGDKNHYGGVLVVDKGGKLVFLYRQQHFAEFPTPEEILQSLGIS
;
A
#
# COMPACT_ATOMS: atom_id res chain seq x y z
N MET A 1 5.19 7.73 1.24
CA MET A 1 3.76 7.93 1.57
C MET A 1 3.59 8.62 2.91
N ASP A 2 4.21 8.15 4.00
CA ASP A 2 4.04 8.74 5.35
C ASP A 2 4.33 10.26 5.47
N SER A 3 5.19 10.81 4.60
CA SER A 3 5.51 12.24 4.53
C SER A 3 4.30 13.17 4.36
N ILE A 4 3.14 12.66 3.88
CA ILE A 4 1.91 13.46 3.73
C ILE A 4 1.13 13.61 5.03
N ALA A 5 1.38 12.77 6.04
CA ALA A 5 0.56 12.71 7.26
C ALA A 5 0.42 14.07 7.99
N PRO A 6 1.47 14.92 8.10
CA PRO A 6 1.31 16.25 8.70
C PRO A 6 0.36 17.15 7.91
N HIS A 7 0.35 17.05 6.58
CA HIS A 7 -0.54 17.83 5.73
C HIS A 7 -1.98 17.36 5.88
N LEU A 8 -2.22 16.04 5.91
CA LEU A 8 -3.54 15.47 6.13
C LEU A 8 -4.11 15.85 7.50
N SER A 9 -3.30 15.71 8.55
CA SER A 9 -3.67 16.05 9.92
C SER A 9 -4.06 17.53 10.07
N LYS A 10 -3.29 18.45 9.46
CA LYS A 10 -3.59 19.89 9.46
C LYS A 10 -4.94 20.23 8.83
N HIS A 11 -5.45 19.39 7.93
CA HIS A 11 -6.69 19.60 7.20
C HIS A 11 -7.83 18.70 7.67
N ASP A 12 -7.72 18.07 8.85
CA ASP A 12 -8.76 17.19 9.41
C ASP A 12 -9.09 16.01 8.46
N VAL A 13 -8.06 15.50 7.77
CA VAL A 13 -8.17 14.32 6.90
C VAL A 13 -7.60 13.11 7.64
N ARG A 14 -8.42 12.07 7.81
CA ARG A 14 -8.00 10.80 8.40
C ARG A 14 -7.07 10.06 7.44
N PHE A 15 -5.94 9.59 7.96
CA PHE A 15 -4.99 8.79 7.19
C PHE A 15 -5.10 7.34 7.63
N VAL A 16 -5.51 6.46 6.72
CA VAL A 16 -5.88 5.09 7.04
C VAL A 16 -5.17 4.13 6.09
N ALA A 17 -4.62 3.04 6.62
CA ALA A 17 -4.21 1.89 5.83
C ALA A 17 -5.00 0.64 6.24
N ILE A 18 -5.30 -0.19 5.25
CA ILE A 18 -6.07 -1.42 5.41
C ILE A 18 -5.18 -2.57 4.95
N GLY A 19 -4.82 -3.46 5.89
CA GLY A 19 -4.09 -4.69 5.64
C GLY A 19 -5.01 -5.91 5.60
N LEU A 20 -4.50 -7.05 5.13
CA LEU A 20 -5.26 -8.30 5.09
C LEU A 20 -5.18 -9.11 6.38
N GLU A 21 -4.05 -9.03 7.08
CA GLU A 21 -3.80 -9.83 8.27
C GLU A 21 -2.89 -9.09 9.23
N ASP A 22 -2.87 -9.54 10.47
CA ASP A 22 -2.06 -8.96 11.55
C ASP A 22 -0.58 -9.42 11.51
N LEU A 23 -0.18 -10.14 10.45
CA LEU A 23 1.17 -10.66 10.30
C LEU A 23 2.17 -9.51 10.09
N GLY A 24 3.20 -9.45 10.94
CA GLY A 24 4.22 -8.40 10.89
C GLY A 24 3.75 -7.03 11.39
N SER A 25 2.53 -6.93 11.96
CA SER A 25 1.99 -5.67 12.45
C SER A 25 2.80 -5.12 13.63
N ALA A 26 3.28 -5.97 14.53
CA ALA A 26 4.07 -5.56 15.69
C ALA A 26 5.38 -4.89 15.26
N GLU A 27 6.10 -5.48 14.31
CA GLU A 27 7.30 -4.90 13.70
C GLU A 27 6.98 -3.63 12.92
N PHE A 28 5.86 -3.59 12.22
CA PHE A 28 5.43 -2.44 11.44
C PHE A 28 5.15 -1.22 12.34
N HIS A 29 4.42 -1.41 13.44
CA HIS A 29 4.18 -0.39 14.45
C HIS A 29 5.48 0.04 15.12
N LYS A 30 6.31 -0.91 15.55
CA LYS A 30 7.60 -0.61 16.20
C LYS A 30 8.55 0.18 15.30
N GLY A 31 8.50 -0.07 13.99
CA GLY A 31 9.31 0.63 13.00
C GLY A 31 8.83 2.04 12.66
N ASN A 32 7.64 2.46 13.12
CA ASN A 32 7.02 3.75 12.79
C ASN A 32 6.97 4.01 11.27
N PHE A 33 6.67 2.99 10.46
CA PHE A 33 6.63 3.12 9.00
C PHE A 33 5.38 3.86 8.49
N PHE A 34 4.37 4.03 9.35
CA PHE A 34 3.11 4.69 9.04
C PHE A 34 2.54 5.33 10.31
N SER A 35 2.11 6.58 10.20
CA SER A 35 1.62 7.40 11.30
C SER A 35 0.09 7.49 11.39
N GLY A 36 -0.61 6.90 10.43
CA GLY A 36 -2.08 6.84 10.40
C GLY A 36 -2.68 5.65 11.14
N GLU A 37 -3.99 5.48 10.96
CA GLU A 37 -4.77 4.39 11.53
C GLU A 37 -4.62 3.11 10.71
N LEU A 38 -4.57 1.96 11.37
CA LEU A 38 -4.44 0.66 10.74
C LEU A 38 -5.68 -0.19 10.99
N TYR A 39 -6.25 -0.73 9.91
CA TYR A 39 -7.37 -1.67 9.96
C TYR A 39 -6.99 -2.97 9.25
N ILE A 40 -7.61 -4.07 9.67
CA ILE A 40 -7.43 -5.38 9.05
C ILE A 40 -8.75 -5.83 8.43
N ASP A 41 -8.71 -6.20 7.15
CA ASP A 41 -9.81 -6.83 6.43
C ASP A 41 -9.42 -8.27 6.03
N PRO A 42 -9.63 -9.25 6.93
CA PRO A 42 -9.24 -10.64 6.68
C PRO A 42 -10.08 -11.30 5.59
N THR A 43 -11.21 -10.69 5.22
CA THR A 43 -12.10 -11.23 4.18
C THR A 43 -11.78 -10.71 2.79
N LYS A 44 -10.83 -9.76 2.66
CA LYS A 44 -10.52 -9.03 1.42
C LYS A 44 -11.71 -8.29 0.81
N LYS A 45 -12.80 -8.07 1.57
CA LYS A 45 -14.04 -7.51 1.03
C LYS A 45 -13.79 -6.13 0.44
N THR A 46 -13.06 -5.29 1.15
CA THR A 46 -12.67 -3.93 0.73
C THR A 46 -11.92 -3.95 -0.60
N PHE A 47 -10.97 -4.87 -0.75
CA PHE A 47 -10.16 -5.03 -1.97
C PHE A 47 -11.03 -5.48 -3.15
N SER A 48 -11.93 -6.44 -2.91
CA SER A 48 -12.88 -6.94 -3.90
C SER A 48 -13.90 -5.87 -4.33
N ASP A 49 -14.52 -5.16 -3.38
CA ASP A 49 -15.48 -4.08 -3.64
C ASP A 49 -14.83 -2.94 -4.44
N LEU A 50 -13.56 -2.64 -4.16
CA LEU A 50 -12.77 -1.63 -4.88
C LEU A 50 -12.22 -2.14 -6.22
N GLN A 51 -12.42 -3.41 -6.56
CA GLN A 51 -11.92 -4.06 -7.76
C GLN A 51 -10.39 -3.94 -7.89
N PHE A 52 -9.68 -4.04 -6.76
CA PHE A 52 -8.25 -4.27 -6.78
C PHE A 52 -7.99 -5.67 -7.33
N LYS A 53 -6.97 -5.78 -8.20
CA LYS A 53 -6.69 -7.01 -8.92
C LYS A 53 -5.88 -7.95 -8.04
N ASP A 54 -6.30 -9.21 -8.00
CA ASP A 54 -5.45 -10.28 -7.54
C ASP A 54 -4.32 -10.46 -8.58
N VAL A 55 -3.07 -10.42 -8.13
CA VAL A 55 -1.94 -10.84 -8.95
C VAL A 55 -2.01 -12.35 -9.04
N GLY A 56 -2.66 -12.86 -10.09
CA GLY A 56 -2.73 -14.30 -10.31
C GLY A 56 -1.31 -14.87 -10.35
N LEU A 57 -1.12 -16.08 -9.80
CA LEU A 57 0.16 -16.78 -9.74
C LEU A 57 0.93 -16.78 -11.10
N ILE A 58 0.19 -16.76 -12.21
CA ILE A 58 0.69 -16.69 -13.59
C ILE A 58 1.40 -15.35 -13.90
N GLN A 59 0.93 -14.22 -13.36
CA GLN A 59 1.56 -12.89 -13.54
C GLN A 59 2.78 -12.69 -12.62
N MET A 60 2.93 -13.51 -11.58
CA MET A 60 4.09 -13.50 -10.69
C MET A 60 5.27 -14.32 -11.25
N LEU A 61 5.02 -15.27 -12.16
CA LEU A 61 6.09 -16.08 -12.75
C LEU A 61 7.13 -15.24 -13.50
N PRO A 62 6.79 -14.26 -14.36
CA PRO A 62 7.78 -13.43 -15.05
C PRO A 62 8.63 -12.58 -14.09
N SER A 63 8.06 -12.07 -12.99
CA SER A 63 8.80 -11.23 -12.02
C SER A 63 9.81 -12.04 -11.19
N LEU A 64 9.64 -13.36 -11.06
CA LEU A 64 10.62 -14.28 -10.46
C LEU A 64 11.83 -14.56 -11.38
N PHE A 65 11.68 -14.29 -12.68
CA PHE A 65 12.76 -14.38 -13.68
C PHE A 65 13.37 -13.01 -14.02
N ASP A 66 12.83 -11.91 -13.49
CA ASP A 66 13.39 -10.58 -13.71
C ASP A 66 14.72 -10.43 -12.95
N LYS A 67 15.80 -10.19 -13.70
CA LYS A 67 17.14 -9.99 -13.18
C LYS A 67 17.22 -8.80 -12.23
N LYS A 68 16.44 -7.73 -12.47
CA LYS A 68 16.37 -6.56 -11.58
C LYS A 68 15.73 -6.89 -10.24
N ALA A 69 14.69 -7.72 -10.24
CA ALA A 69 14.05 -8.18 -9.00
C ALA A 69 15.01 -9.06 -8.19
N ARG A 70 15.77 -9.95 -8.85
CA ARG A 70 16.81 -10.76 -8.21
C ARG A 70 17.95 -9.92 -7.64
N ASP A 71 18.43 -8.93 -8.38
CA ASP A 71 19.49 -8.03 -7.93
C ASP A 71 19.04 -7.18 -6.73
N ALA A 72 17.79 -6.71 -6.73
CA ALA A 72 17.20 -6.00 -5.59
C ALA A 72 17.08 -6.91 -4.36
N ILE A 73 16.60 -8.15 -4.51
CA ILE A 73 16.50 -9.13 -3.41
C ILE A 73 17.89 -9.46 -2.84
N ASN A 74 18.89 -9.66 -3.70
CA ASN A 74 20.26 -9.94 -3.27
C ASN A 74 20.85 -8.76 -2.50
N LYS A 75 20.68 -7.54 -3.01
CA LYS A 75 21.12 -6.32 -2.33
C LYS A 75 20.42 -6.11 -0.98
N SER A 76 19.12 -6.39 -0.90
CA SER A 76 18.37 -6.34 0.36
C SER A 76 18.86 -7.39 1.36
N ARG A 77 19.18 -8.61 0.92
CA ARG A 77 19.78 -9.67 1.75
C ARG A 77 21.18 -9.29 2.26
N GLU A 78 22.02 -8.71 1.41
CA GLU A 78 23.35 -8.18 1.78
C GLU A 78 23.24 -7.08 2.85
N GLN A 79 22.19 -6.27 2.79
CA GLN A 79 21.89 -5.22 3.76
C GLN A 79 21.16 -5.73 5.02
N LYS A 80 20.93 -7.05 5.15
CA LYS A 80 20.10 -7.68 6.19
C LYS A 80 18.66 -7.14 6.26
N ILE A 81 18.20 -6.51 5.18
CA ILE A 81 16.81 -6.10 4.98
C ILE A 81 16.10 -7.32 4.41
N GLY A 82 15.81 -8.29 5.26
CA GLY A 82 15.01 -9.46 4.89
C GLY A 82 13.52 -9.10 4.92
N GLY A 83 12.81 -9.32 3.82
CA GLY A 83 11.34 -9.47 3.86
C GLY A 83 11.01 -10.94 4.05
N ASP A 84 10.15 -11.29 5.01
CA ASP A 84 9.61 -12.63 5.04
C ASP A 84 8.59 -12.76 3.91
N MET A 85 8.71 -13.84 3.15
CA MET A 85 7.79 -14.12 2.06
C MET A 85 6.53 -14.81 2.63
N LYS A 86 6.06 -14.34 3.77
CA LYS A 86 4.90 -14.88 4.47
C LYS A 86 3.72 -13.92 4.26
N GLY A 87 2.52 -14.48 4.23
CA GLY A 87 1.30 -13.75 3.92
C GLY A 87 0.88 -13.80 2.45
N ASP A 88 -0.22 -13.12 2.15
CA ASP A 88 -0.83 -13.15 0.82
C ASP A 88 -0.08 -12.23 -0.17
N LYS A 89 0.61 -12.85 -1.13
CA LYS A 89 1.48 -12.17 -2.11
C LYS A 89 0.76 -11.72 -3.39
N ASN A 90 -0.51 -12.07 -3.51
CA ASN A 90 -1.20 -12.08 -4.79
C ASN A 90 -2.27 -10.99 -4.88
N HIS A 91 -2.05 -9.81 -4.29
CA HIS A 91 -3.01 -8.70 -4.41
C HIS A 91 -2.28 -7.39 -4.71
N TYR A 92 -2.79 -6.65 -5.69
CA TYR A 92 -2.42 -5.25 -5.85
C TYR A 92 -3.18 -4.39 -4.84
N GLY A 93 -2.50 -3.36 -4.35
CA GLY A 93 -3.10 -2.36 -3.49
C GLY A 93 -3.63 -1.17 -4.29
N GLY A 94 -3.84 -0.08 -3.58
CA GLY A 94 -4.23 1.19 -4.17
C GLY A 94 -4.33 2.28 -3.14
N VAL A 95 -4.72 3.46 -3.60
CA VAL A 95 -5.02 4.61 -2.76
C VAL A 95 -6.40 5.09 -3.15
N LEU A 96 -7.24 5.34 -2.15
CA LEU A 96 -8.50 6.04 -2.36
C LEU A 96 -8.57 7.28 -1.49
N VAL A 97 -9.31 8.27 -1.97
CA VAL A 97 -9.68 9.44 -1.18
C VAL A 97 -11.20 9.54 -1.21
N VAL A 98 -11.77 9.68 -0.02
CA VAL A 98 -13.20 9.79 0.21
C VAL A 98 -13.47 11.11 0.90
N ASP A 99 -14.47 11.85 0.44
CA ASP A 99 -14.90 13.08 1.11
C ASP A 99 -15.72 12.78 2.39
N LYS A 100 -16.07 13.84 3.12
CA LYS A 100 -16.87 13.74 4.35
C LYS A 100 -18.27 13.15 4.12
N GLY A 101 -18.78 13.16 2.89
CA GLY A 101 -20.06 12.59 2.50
C GLY A 101 -19.98 11.13 2.03
N GLY A 102 -18.80 10.50 2.08
CA GLY A 102 -18.60 9.13 1.62
C GLY A 102 -18.41 9.01 0.11
N LYS A 103 -18.28 10.12 -0.62
CA LYS A 103 -18.06 10.09 -2.07
C LYS A 103 -16.58 9.85 -2.36
N LEU A 104 -16.32 8.89 -3.24
CA LEU A 104 -14.99 8.65 -3.80
C LEU A 104 -14.58 9.82 -4.71
N VAL A 105 -13.51 10.53 -4.36
CA VAL A 105 -12.99 11.68 -5.11
C VAL A 105 -11.69 11.37 -5.84
N PHE A 106 -10.95 10.36 -5.40
CA PHE A 106 -9.77 9.84 -6.07
C PHE A 106 -9.65 8.34 -5.86
N LEU A 107 -9.21 7.63 -6.90
CA LEU A 107 -8.92 6.21 -6.81
C LEU A 107 -7.78 5.85 -7.74
N TYR A 108 -6.70 5.40 -7.12
CA TYR A 108 -5.56 4.80 -7.79
C TYR A 108 -5.57 3.29 -7.53
N ARG A 109 -5.58 2.51 -8.61
CA ARG A 109 -5.48 1.04 -8.56
C ARG A 109 -4.11 0.63 -9.08
N GLN A 110 -3.28 0.07 -8.22
CA GLN A 110 -1.96 -0.38 -8.62
C GLN A 110 -2.05 -1.43 -9.72
N GLN A 111 -1.27 -1.27 -10.79
CA GLN A 111 -1.13 -2.28 -11.86
C GLN A 111 0.22 -3.01 -11.80
N HIS A 112 1.21 -2.43 -11.12
CA HIS A 112 2.55 -2.98 -10.96
C HIS A 112 3.08 -2.70 -9.53
N PHE A 113 3.85 -3.63 -8.96
CA PHE A 113 4.32 -3.55 -7.56
C PHE A 113 5.12 -2.29 -7.19
N ALA A 114 5.75 -1.64 -8.18
CA ALA A 114 6.57 -0.44 -7.98
C ALA A 114 5.84 0.88 -8.32
N GLU A 115 4.54 0.82 -8.55
CA GLU A 115 3.72 1.97 -8.95
C GLU A 115 2.82 2.42 -7.79
N PHE A 116 2.80 3.71 -7.53
CA PHE A 116 1.99 4.35 -6.49
C PHE A 116 1.80 5.83 -6.87
N PRO A 117 0.68 6.47 -6.47
CA PRO A 117 0.48 7.88 -6.77
C PRO A 117 1.45 8.70 -5.93
N THR A 118 1.84 9.86 -6.45
CA THR A 118 2.74 10.75 -5.71
C THR A 118 1.99 11.42 -4.55
N PRO A 119 2.72 11.84 -3.49
CA PRO A 119 2.18 12.70 -2.44
C PRO A 119 1.36 13.88 -2.98
N GLU A 120 1.85 14.54 -4.02
CA GLU A 120 1.25 15.72 -4.63
C GLU A 120 -0.08 15.37 -5.31
N GLU A 121 -0.17 14.26 -6.03
CA GLU A 121 -1.42 13.81 -6.66
C GLU A 121 -2.52 13.56 -5.61
N ILE A 122 -2.16 12.94 -4.48
CA ILE A 122 -3.10 12.71 -3.37
C ILE A 122 -3.56 14.04 -2.76
N LEU A 123 -2.62 14.93 -2.43
CA LEU A 123 -2.93 16.22 -1.80
C LEU A 123 -3.77 17.12 -2.73
N GLN A 124 -3.46 17.16 -4.02
CA GLN A 124 -4.24 17.89 -5.01
C GLN A 124 -5.67 17.37 -5.12
N SER A 125 -5.88 16.05 -5.02
CA SER A 125 -7.24 15.48 -5.02
C SER A 125 -8.10 15.91 -3.82
N LEU A 126 -7.44 16.33 -2.73
CA LEU A 126 -8.06 16.90 -1.53
C LEU A 126 -8.17 18.44 -1.59
N GLY A 127 -7.68 19.07 -2.66
CA GLY A 127 -7.57 20.53 -2.75
C GLY A 127 -6.51 21.13 -1.82
N ILE A 128 -5.55 20.32 -1.35
CA ILE A 128 -4.45 20.74 -0.48
C ILE A 128 -3.24 21.04 -1.39
N SER A 129 -2.73 22.27 -1.31
CA SER A 129 -1.59 22.78 -2.09
C SER A 129 -0.31 22.86 -1.26
#